data_AF-A0AAJ6NAL8-F1
#
_entry.id   AF-A0AAJ6NAL8-F1
#
_cell.length_a   1.000
_cell.length_b   1.000
_cell.length_c   1.000
_cell.angle_alpha   90.00
_cell.angle_beta   90.00
_cell.angle_gamma   90.00
#
_symmetry.space_group_name_H-M   'P 1'
#
loop_
_entity.id
_entity.type
_entity.pdbx_description
1 polymer ?
#
loop_
_entity_poly.entity_id
_entity_poly.type
_entity_poly.pdbx_seq_one_letter_code
_entity_poly.pdbx_strand_id
1 'polypeptide(L)'
;MNLEKYPDSYLFETHSKNEIKRWNRSLKYGFFKRAWGGHAGDGDQFGVWFKYKTKIELIYILKAIGIKLKIIPPNNPKLVKEQLYTFEEYQKFKNNIPDLPEFEQPGWITINSIPCYINISNGIICINFFGACGKMYEVCEEDFENCLKFEDIITDMNLIKYVSTDYEKSIMYISKKQYPELFD
;
A
#
# COMPACT_ATOMS: atom_id res chain seq x y z
N MET A 1 3.03 -3.41 25.21
CA MET A 1 3.19 -4.74 24.61
C MET A 1 4.45 -4.70 23.76
N ASN A 2 5.44 -5.54 24.07
CA ASN A 2 6.46 -5.86 23.08
C ASN A 2 5.75 -6.64 22.00
N LEU A 3 5.71 -6.09 20.79
CA LEU A 3 5.21 -6.85 19.65
C LEU A 3 6.25 -7.94 19.36
N GLU A 4 5.85 -9.20 19.47
CA GLU A 4 6.75 -10.31 19.14
C GLU A 4 7.10 -10.25 17.66
N LYS A 5 8.40 -10.17 17.35
CA LYS A 5 8.90 -10.18 15.97
C LYS A 5 8.53 -11.52 15.31
N TYR A 6 8.44 -11.52 13.98
CA TYR A 6 8.41 -12.80 13.26
C TYR A 6 9.70 -13.58 13.50
N PRO A 7 9.64 -14.91 13.62
CA PRO A 7 10.83 -15.74 13.64
C PRO A 7 11.54 -15.66 12.28
N ASP A 8 12.87 -15.75 12.28
CA ASP A 8 13.69 -15.72 11.06
C ASP A 8 13.20 -16.73 10.00
N SER A 9 12.75 -17.92 10.42
CA SER A 9 12.22 -18.95 9.52
C SER A 9 10.98 -18.51 8.74
N TYR A 10 10.18 -17.60 9.30
CA TYR A 10 8.99 -17.06 8.65
C TYR A 10 9.30 -15.81 7.85
N LEU A 11 10.14 -14.93 8.42
CA LEU A 11 10.51 -13.66 7.78
C LEU A 11 11.31 -13.88 6.49
N PHE A 12 12.14 -14.93 6.43
CA PHE A 12 13.01 -15.25 5.29
C PHE A 12 12.57 -16.47 4.48
N GLU A 13 11.30 -16.87 4.60
CA GLU A 13 10.76 -18.03 3.88
C GLU A 13 10.76 -17.80 2.35
N THR A 14 10.44 -16.58 1.92
CA THR A 14 10.30 -16.24 0.48
C THR A 14 11.50 -15.46 -0.05
N HIS A 15 12.10 -14.60 0.79
CA HIS A 15 13.23 -13.75 0.40
C HIS A 15 14.37 -13.93 1.39
N SER A 16 15.59 -14.00 0.88
CA SER A 16 16.76 -14.14 1.74
C SER A 16 16.93 -12.91 2.63
N LYS A 17 17.57 -13.12 3.78
CA LYS A 17 17.95 -12.04 4.69
C LYS A 17 18.73 -10.93 3.98
N ASN A 18 19.61 -11.28 3.05
CA ASN A 18 20.43 -10.31 2.30
C ASN A 18 19.59 -9.46 1.34
N GLU A 19 18.58 -10.05 0.68
CA GLU A 19 17.64 -9.30 -0.17
C GLU A 19 16.85 -8.29 0.64
N ILE A 20 16.22 -8.74 1.74
CA ILE A 20 15.45 -7.86 2.63
C ILE A 20 16.32 -6.74 3.20
N LYS A 21 17.55 -7.05 3.62
CA LYS A 21 18.52 -6.02 4.07
C LYS A 21 18.81 -5.00 2.99
N ARG A 22 19.07 -5.44 1.75
CA ARG A 22 19.36 -4.54 0.63
C ARG A 22 18.17 -3.63 0.35
N TRP A 23 16.96 -4.16 0.27
CA TRP A 23 15.76 -3.36 0.01
C TRP A 23 15.54 -2.32 1.10
N ASN A 24 15.54 -2.74 2.37
CA ASN A 24 15.30 -1.86 3.52
C ASN A 24 16.35 -0.74 3.67
N ARG A 25 17.60 -1.00 3.27
CA ARG A 25 18.66 0.02 3.27
C ARG A 25 18.56 1.01 2.11
N SER A 26 17.84 0.65 1.06
CA SER A 26 17.72 1.45 -0.15
C SER A 26 16.48 2.35 -0.14
N LEU A 27 15.38 1.89 0.48
CA LEU A 27 14.15 2.65 0.63
C LEU A 27 14.32 3.76 1.68
N LYS A 28 13.98 4.99 1.29
CA LYS A 28 14.05 6.17 2.16
C LYS A 28 12.69 6.52 2.77
N TYR A 29 11.62 6.29 2.04
CA TYR A 29 10.23 6.65 2.40
C TYR A 29 9.30 5.44 2.41
N GLY A 30 9.62 4.42 1.63
CA GLY A 30 8.89 3.18 1.53
C GLY A 30 9.33 2.14 2.55
N PHE A 31 8.64 1.01 2.52
CA PHE A 31 8.88 -0.14 3.37
C PHE A 31 8.71 -1.44 2.58
N PHE A 32 9.32 -2.50 3.09
CA PHE A 32 8.92 -3.88 2.80
C PHE A 32 7.95 -4.37 3.88
N LYS A 33 6.82 -4.96 3.45
CA LYS A 33 5.86 -5.64 4.33
C LYS A 33 5.90 -7.14 4.03
N ARG A 34 6.13 -7.94 5.07
CA ARG A 34 5.93 -9.40 5.04
C ARG A 34 4.45 -9.74 5.19
N ALA A 35 3.95 -10.69 4.41
CA ALA A 35 2.61 -11.25 4.60
C ALA A 35 2.39 -11.71 6.05
N TRP A 36 1.16 -11.64 6.54
CA TRP A 36 0.75 -12.24 7.81
C TRP A 36 0.52 -13.75 7.70
N GLY A 37 0.05 -14.19 6.53
CA GLY A 37 -0.34 -15.58 6.25
C GLY A 37 -1.75 -15.91 6.73
N GLY A 38 -2.61 -16.39 5.82
CA GLY A 38 -3.94 -16.91 6.18
C GLY A 38 -5.15 -16.05 5.77
N HIS A 39 -4.95 -14.97 5.00
CA HIS A 39 -6.04 -14.18 4.42
C HIS A 39 -5.90 -14.01 2.90
N ALA A 40 -7.03 -14.00 2.19
CA ALA A 40 -7.05 -13.72 0.76
C ALA A 40 -6.56 -12.29 0.51
N GLY A 41 -5.61 -12.13 -0.42
CA GLY A 41 -5.00 -10.83 -0.73
C GLY A 41 -3.88 -10.38 0.22
N ASP A 42 -3.44 -11.26 1.13
CA ASP A 42 -2.29 -10.99 1.99
C ASP A 42 -1.02 -11.60 1.40
N GLY A 43 -0.21 -10.74 0.79
CA GLY A 43 1.08 -11.07 0.22
C GLY A 43 2.18 -10.14 0.71
N ASP A 44 3.41 -10.47 0.33
CA ASP A 44 4.52 -9.54 0.44
C ASP A 44 4.25 -8.33 -0.46
N GLN A 45 4.66 -7.16 0.01
CA GLN A 45 4.50 -5.92 -0.75
C GLN A 45 5.56 -4.90 -0.36
N PHE A 46 5.95 -4.07 -1.33
CA PHE A 46 6.53 -2.78 -1.02
C PHE A 46 5.42 -1.75 -0.89
N GLY A 47 5.66 -0.66 -0.17
CA GLY A 47 4.69 0.42 -0.14
C GLY A 47 5.18 1.70 0.49
N VAL A 48 4.36 2.73 0.32
CA VAL A 48 4.52 4.06 0.94
C VAL A 48 3.18 4.45 1.54
N TRP A 49 3.22 5.04 2.74
CA TRP A 49 2.05 5.63 3.36
C TRP A 49 2.13 7.14 3.39
N PHE A 50 1.07 7.81 2.96
CA PHE A 50 0.87 9.23 3.24
C PHE A 50 -0.21 9.42 4.31
N LYS A 51 -0.06 10.45 5.12
CA LYS A 51 -1.06 10.88 6.10
C LYS A 51 -1.65 12.22 5.69
N TYR A 52 -2.97 12.31 5.75
CA TYR A 52 -3.72 13.54 5.57
C TYR A 52 -4.68 13.76 6.74
N LYS A 53 -4.98 15.03 7.02
CA LYS A 53 -5.92 15.45 8.08
C LYS A 53 -7.19 16.05 7.51
N THR A 54 -7.13 16.54 6.27
CA THR A 54 -8.26 17.22 5.64
C THR A 54 -8.49 16.71 4.21
N LYS A 55 -9.71 16.90 3.72
CA LYS A 55 -10.05 16.66 2.31
C LYS A 55 -9.14 17.43 1.35
N ILE A 56 -8.75 18.64 1.71
CA ILE A 56 -7.87 19.49 0.89
C ILE A 56 -6.50 18.85 0.73
N GLU A 57 -5.91 18.34 1.82
CA GLU A 57 -4.62 17.63 1.78
C GLU A 57 -4.70 16.34 0.99
N LEU A 58 -5.76 15.54 1.17
CA LEU A 58 -5.97 14.32 0.39
C LEU A 58 -6.00 14.61 -1.11
N ILE A 59 -6.82 15.58 -1.53
CA ILE A 59 -6.92 15.97 -2.95
C ILE A 59 -5.59 16.55 -3.46
N TYR A 60 -4.87 17.31 -2.64
CA TYR A 60 -3.55 17.83 -2.99
C TYR A 60 -2.55 16.70 -3.26
N ILE A 61 -2.42 15.74 -2.35
CA ILE A 61 -1.48 14.61 -2.48
C ILE A 61 -1.82 13.79 -3.73
N LEU A 62 -3.09 13.42 -3.91
CA LEU A 62 -3.54 12.64 -5.06
C LEU A 62 -3.29 13.36 -6.38
N LYS A 63 -3.59 14.66 -6.44
CA LYS A 63 -3.34 15.46 -7.64
C LYS A 63 -1.85 15.56 -7.97
N ALA A 64 -0.99 15.69 -6.94
CA ALA A 64 0.45 15.77 -7.12
C ALA A 64 1.04 14.49 -7.74
N ILE A 65 0.49 13.32 -7.39
CA ILE A 65 0.86 12.03 -7.99
C ILE A 65 0.00 11.66 -9.22
N GLY A 66 -0.73 12.62 -9.80
CA GLY A 66 -1.47 12.43 -11.05
C GLY A 66 -2.80 11.68 -10.95
N ILE A 67 -3.34 11.49 -9.74
CA ILE A 67 -4.60 10.77 -9.51
C ILE A 67 -5.78 11.73 -9.43
N LYS A 68 -6.83 11.42 -10.20
CA LYS A 68 -8.14 12.07 -10.11
C LYS A 68 -9.16 11.09 -9.56
N LEU A 69 -9.77 11.42 -8.42
CA LEU A 69 -10.84 10.60 -7.84
C LEU A 69 -12.09 10.59 -8.73
N LYS A 70 -12.72 9.42 -8.82
CA LYS A 70 -13.98 9.21 -9.54
C LYS A 70 -15.15 9.38 -8.58
N ILE A 71 -16.17 10.12 -8.99
CA ILE A 71 -17.40 10.27 -8.22
C ILE A 71 -18.25 9.02 -8.42
N ILE A 72 -18.80 8.47 -7.34
CA ILE A 72 -19.75 7.37 -7.42
C ILE A 72 -21.10 7.92 -7.90
N PRO A 73 -21.67 7.38 -9.00
CA PRO A 73 -22.98 7.82 -9.48
C PRO A 73 -24.08 7.66 -8.40
N PRO A 74 -25.04 8.59 -8.27
CA PRO A 74 -26.11 8.48 -7.27
C PRO A 74 -26.96 7.20 -7.40
N ASN A 75 -27.04 6.65 -8.62
CA ASN A 75 -27.75 5.41 -8.94
C ASN A 75 -26.89 4.15 -8.85
N ASN A 76 -25.66 4.23 -8.33
CA ASN A 76 -24.81 3.07 -8.18
C ASN A 76 -25.45 2.05 -7.24
N PRO A 77 -25.49 0.76 -7.60
CA PRO A 77 -26.03 -0.27 -6.73
C PRO A 77 -25.25 -0.30 -5.41
N LYS A 78 -25.97 -0.56 -4.31
CA LYS A 78 -25.39 -0.72 -2.98
C LYS A 78 -25.54 -2.16 -2.53
N LEU A 79 -24.54 -2.67 -1.84
CA LEU A 79 -24.63 -3.98 -1.20
C LEU A 79 -25.78 -3.95 -0.17
N VAL A 80 -26.68 -4.91 -0.29
CA VAL A 80 -27.74 -5.16 0.69
C VAL A 80 -27.21 -6.21 1.64
N LYS A 81 -27.27 -5.90 2.95
CA LYS A 81 -26.84 -6.83 3.99
C LYS A 81 -27.65 -8.13 3.88
N GLU A 82 -26.99 -9.28 4.09
CA GLU A 82 -27.58 -10.63 4.04
C GLU A 82 -28.02 -11.10 2.64
N GLN A 83 -27.81 -10.29 1.59
CA GLN A 83 -27.98 -10.74 0.21
C GLN A 83 -26.71 -11.43 -0.30
N LEU A 84 -26.87 -12.59 -0.93
CA LEU A 84 -25.81 -13.26 -1.66
C LEU A 84 -25.71 -12.68 -3.07
N TYR A 85 -24.48 -12.47 -3.53
CA TYR A 85 -24.17 -12.00 -4.87
C TYR A 85 -23.24 -12.99 -5.54
N THR A 86 -23.45 -13.23 -6.83
CA THR A 86 -22.45 -13.85 -7.68
C THR A 86 -21.22 -12.96 -7.78
N PHE A 87 -20.07 -13.52 -8.18
CA PHE A 87 -18.86 -12.73 -8.42
C PHE A 87 -19.10 -11.59 -9.43
N GLU A 88 -19.83 -11.86 -10.51
CA GLU A 88 -20.16 -10.86 -11.54
C GLU A 88 -21.05 -9.73 -11.02
N GLU A 89 -22.01 -10.03 -10.15
CA GLU A 89 -22.83 -9.02 -9.48
C GLU A 89 -21.99 -8.21 -8.49
N TYR A 90 -21.11 -8.88 -7.77
CA TYR A 90 -20.26 -8.24 -6.79
C TYR A 90 -19.31 -7.20 -7.43
N GLN A 91 -18.78 -7.50 -8.61
CA GLN A 91 -17.92 -6.58 -9.39
C GLN A 91 -18.62 -5.29 -9.83
N LYS A 92 -19.96 -5.22 -9.78
CA LYS A 92 -20.72 -4.00 -10.12
C LYS A 92 -20.74 -3.00 -8.97
N PHE A 93 -20.47 -3.42 -7.74
CA PHE A 93 -20.43 -2.51 -6.60
C PHE A 93 -19.16 -1.68 -6.60
N LYS A 94 -19.30 -0.41 -6.21
CA LYS A 94 -18.18 0.53 -6.10
C LYS A 94 -17.82 0.67 -4.63
N ASN A 95 -16.56 0.42 -4.32
CA ASN A 95 -16.03 0.64 -2.98
C ASN A 95 -15.80 2.13 -2.79
N ASN A 96 -16.47 2.72 -1.80
CA ASN A 96 -16.26 4.13 -1.47
C ASN A 96 -15.01 4.32 -0.62
N ILE A 97 -14.45 5.53 -0.68
CA ILE A 97 -13.46 5.98 0.31
C ILE A 97 -14.23 6.27 1.61
N PRO A 98 -13.90 5.63 2.76
CA PRO A 98 -14.65 5.84 4.00
C PRO A 98 -14.71 7.32 4.43
N ASP A 99 -13.61 8.05 4.27
CA ASP A 99 -13.50 9.46 4.65
C ASP A 99 -14.17 10.42 3.66
N LEU A 100 -14.43 9.95 2.43
CA LEU A 100 -15.08 10.70 1.35
C LEU A 100 -16.02 9.78 0.57
N PRO A 101 -17.18 9.43 1.15
CA PRO A 101 -18.05 8.37 0.62
C PRO A 101 -18.64 8.69 -0.77
N GLU A 102 -18.54 9.93 -1.24
CA GLU A 102 -18.92 10.33 -2.59
C GLU A 102 -17.93 9.88 -3.68
N PHE A 103 -16.72 9.43 -3.31
CA PHE A 103 -15.68 9.00 -4.24
C PHE A 103 -15.41 7.49 -4.18
N GLU A 104 -15.07 6.92 -5.33
CA GLU A 104 -14.61 5.53 -5.49
C GLU A 104 -13.16 5.38 -5.01
N GLN A 105 -12.83 4.26 -4.37
CA GLN A 105 -11.46 3.86 -4.09
C GLN A 105 -10.65 3.77 -5.40
N PRO A 106 -9.41 4.28 -5.45
CA PRO A 106 -8.60 4.21 -6.67
C PRO A 106 -8.30 2.78 -7.10
N GLY A 107 -7.93 1.90 -6.16
CA GLY A 107 -7.58 0.51 -6.46
C GLY A 107 -6.33 0.41 -7.34
N TRP A 108 -6.34 -0.52 -8.30
CA TRP A 108 -5.27 -0.69 -9.27
C TRP A 108 -5.19 0.49 -10.24
N ILE A 109 -4.03 1.14 -10.29
CA ILE A 109 -3.77 2.31 -11.13
C ILE A 109 -2.31 2.36 -11.57
N THR A 110 -2.03 3.15 -12.60
CA THR A 110 -0.67 3.45 -13.07
C THR A 110 -0.34 4.91 -12.81
N ILE A 111 0.77 5.17 -12.12
CA ILE A 111 1.30 6.52 -11.85
C ILE A 111 2.64 6.64 -12.58
N ASN A 112 2.75 7.54 -13.56
CA ASN A 112 3.99 7.72 -14.35
C ASN A 112 4.57 6.39 -14.87
N SER A 113 3.70 5.54 -15.44
CA SER A 113 4.03 4.18 -15.91
C SER A 113 4.38 3.15 -14.82
N ILE A 114 4.24 3.50 -13.54
CA ILE A 114 4.45 2.60 -12.40
C ILE A 114 3.10 1.97 -12.01
N PRO A 115 2.92 0.64 -12.19
CA PRO A 115 1.72 -0.04 -11.71
C PRO A 115 1.74 -0.10 -10.18
N CYS A 116 0.61 0.23 -9.55
CA CYS A 116 0.46 0.16 -8.11
C CYS A 116 -1.00 -0.07 -7.71
N TYR A 117 -1.20 -0.48 -6.46
CA TYR A 117 -2.51 -0.56 -5.84
C TYR A 117 -2.63 0.52 -4.75
N ILE A 118 -3.73 1.28 -4.79
CA ILE A 118 -3.98 2.37 -3.84
C ILE A 118 -5.27 2.14 -3.05
N ASN A 119 -5.13 2.25 -1.74
CA ASN A 119 -6.25 2.28 -0.80
C ASN A 119 -6.20 3.55 0.04
N ILE A 120 -7.36 4.17 0.25
CA ILE A 120 -7.49 5.37 1.07
C ILE A 120 -8.46 5.08 2.22
N SER A 121 -8.00 5.22 3.46
CA SER A 121 -8.87 5.07 4.62
C SER A 121 -8.28 5.72 5.88
N ASN A 122 -9.14 6.25 6.74
CA ASN A 122 -8.80 6.68 8.09
C ASN A 122 -7.61 7.68 8.13
N GLY A 123 -7.59 8.65 7.21
CA GLY A 123 -6.51 9.64 7.12
C GLY A 123 -5.22 9.14 6.48
N ILE A 124 -5.21 7.94 5.89
CA ILE A 124 -4.03 7.32 5.27
C ILE A 124 -4.30 7.02 3.79
N ILE A 125 -3.31 7.32 2.95
CA ILE A 125 -3.20 6.81 1.57
C ILE A 125 -2.11 5.74 1.59
N CYS A 126 -2.48 4.49 1.34
CA CYS A 126 -1.56 3.38 1.19
C CYS A 126 -1.33 3.14 -0.29
N ILE A 127 -0.07 3.20 -0.73
CA ILE A 127 0.34 2.88 -2.10
C ILE A 127 1.22 1.65 -2.01
N ASN A 128 0.82 0.56 -2.67
CA ASN A 128 1.51 -0.72 -2.60
C ASN A 128 2.00 -1.15 -3.99
N PHE A 129 3.17 -1.78 -4.02
CA PHE A 129 3.83 -2.32 -5.22
C PHE A 129 4.06 -3.81 -5.00
N PHE A 130 3.38 -4.62 -5.81
CA PHE A 130 3.47 -6.08 -5.83
C PHE A 130 2.86 -6.60 -7.14
N GLY A 131 3.24 -7.81 -7.54
CA GLY A 131 2.66 -8.49 -8.69
C GLY A 131 3.28 -8.16 -10.04
N ALA A 132 4.34 -7.34 -10.11
CA ALA A 132 4.99 -7.00 -11.37
C ALA A 132 5.53 -8.25 -12.12
N CYS A 133 6.04 -9.24 -11.40
CA CYS A 133 6.49 -10.52 -11.98
C CYS A 133 5.36 -11.55 -12.24
N GLY A 134 4.09 -11.15 -12.17
CA GLY A 134 2.95 -12.06 -12.29
C GLY A 134 2.64 -12.89 -11.04
N LYS A 135 3.34 -12.65 -9.92
CA LYS A 135 3.07 -13.28 -8.62
C LYS A 135 2.37 -12.31 -7.69
N MET A 136 1.07 -12.51 -7.44
CA MET A 136 0.27 -11.58 -6.62
C MET A 136 0.55 -11.63 -5.10
N TYR A 137 1.36 -12.59 -4.63
CA TYR A 137 1.59 -12.83 -3.20
C TYR A 137 3.06 -12.77 -2.78
N GLU A 138 3.96 -12.51 -3.74
CA GLU A 138 5.41 -12.44 -3.56
C GLU A 138 5.91 -11.25 -4.37
N VAL A 139 6.84 -10.48 -3.81
CA VAL A 139 7.45 -9.35 -4.52
C VAL A 139 8.70 -9.77 -5.28
N CYS A 140 9.04 -9.00 -6.29
CA CYS A 140 10.30 -9.15 -7.02
C CYS A 140 11.09 -7.83 -7.09
N GLU A 141 12.23 -7.88 -7.76
CA GLU A 141 13.05 -6.68 -8.02
C GLU A 141 12.28 -5.59 -8.77
N GLU A 142 11.38 -5.94 -9.68
CA GLU A 142 10.60 -4.94 -10.40
C GLU A 142 9.63 -4.19 -9.47
N ASP A 143 9.03 -4.87 -8.49
CA ASP A 143 8.20 -4.22 -7.47
C ASP A 143 9.03 -3.28 -6.58
N PHE A 144 10.24 -3.70 -6.24
CA PHE A 144 11.19 -2.88 -5.49
C PHE A 144 11.62 -1.64 -6.27
N GLU A 145 11.99 -1.79 -7.55
CA GLU A 145 12.32 -0.68 -8.45
C GLU A 145 11.14 0.28 -8.65
N ASN A 146 9.92 -0.25 -8.74
CA ASN A 146 8.71 0.56 -8.82
C ASN A 146 8.51 1.41 -7.56
N CYS A 147 8.80 0.84 -6.38
CA CYS A 147 8.77 1.59 -5.13
C CYS A 147 9.85 2.69 -5.11
N LEU A 148 11.09 2.39 -5.54
CA LEU A 148 12.16 3.40 -5.64
C LEU A 148 11.82 4.54 -6.60
N LYS A 149 11.32 4.24 -7.81
CA LYS A 149 10.87 5.25 -8.77
C LYS A 149 9.75 6.11 -8.19
N PHE A 150 8.90 5.54 -7.33
CA PHE A 150 7.87 6.31 -6.65
C PHE A 150 8.45 7.23 -5.56
N GLU A 151 9.53 6.85 -4.88
CA GLU A 151 10.23 7.74 -3.94
C GLU A 151 10.80 8.99 -4.60
N ASP A 152 11.24 8.88 -5.86
CA ASP A 152 11.65 10.04 -6.66
C ASP A 152 10.46 10.99 -6.87
N ILE A 153 9.27 10.47 -7.18
CA ILE A 153 8.02 11.27 -7.30
C ILE A 153 7.71 11.99 -5.98
N ILE A 154 7.90 11.34 -4.83
CA ILE A 154 7.69 11.96 -3.52
C ILE A 154 8.59 13.18 -3.34
N THR A 155 9.85 13.05 -3.75
CA THR A 155 10.87 14.10 -3.66
C THR A 155 10.53 15.25 -4.62
N ASP A 156 10.29 14.93 -5.89
CA ASP A 156 10.03 15.90 -6.96
C ASP A 156 8.75 16.72 -6.70
N MET A 157 7.73 16.08 -6.14
CA MET A 157 6.45 16.72 -5.83
C MET A 157 6.40 17.34 -4.42
N ASN A 158 7.52 17.31 -3.69
CA ASN A 158 7.65 17.85 -2.33
C ASN A 158 6.58 17.28 -1.35
N LEU A 159 6.34 15.97 -1.44
CA LEU A 159 5.35 15.25 -0.64
C LEU A 159 5.93 14.67 0.65
N ILE A 160 7.22 14.85 0.90
CA ILE A 160 7.97 14.29 2.05
C ILE A 160 7.26 14.58 3.38
N LYS A 161 6.70 15.78 3.55
CA LYS A 161 5.99 16.18 4.79
C LYS A 161 4.71 15.37 5.08
N TYR A 162 4.18 14.65 4.09
CA TYR A 162 3.01 13.78 4.23
C TYR A 162 3.39 12.32 4.42
N VAL A 163 4.65 11.93 4.18
CA VAL A 163 5.12 10.54 4.37
C VAL A 163 4.94 10.17 5.84
N SER A 164 4.35 8.99 6.07
CA SER A 164 3.99 8.49 7.38
C SER A 164 4.74 7.21 7.72
N THR A 165 5.30 7.15 8.92
CA THR A 165 5.88 5.94 9.50
C THR A 165 4.92 5.25 10.47
N ASP A 166 3.62 5.59 10.45
CA ASP A 166 2.63 4.96 11.33
C ASP A 166 2.53 3.43 11.13
N TYR A 167 2.98 2.91 9.98
CA TYR A 167 3.08 1.48 9.69
C TYR A 167 4.01 0.73 10.66
N GLU A 168 5.01 1.41 11.25
CA GLU A 168 5.97 0.84 12.22
C GLU A 168 5.32 0.37 13.53
N LYS A 169 3.99 0.54 13.68
CA LYS A 169 3.21 -0.01 14.79
C LYS A 169 2.84 -1.48 14.59
N SER A 170 3.05 -2.06 13.41
CA SER A 170 2.73 -3.45 13.10
C SER A 170 3.98 -4.24 12.68
N ILE A 171 4.11 -5.47 13.17
CA ILE A 171 5.27 -6.36 12.94
C ILE A 171 5.46 -6.81 11.50
N MET A 172 4.41 -6.67 10.69
CA MET A 172 4.44 -6.98 9.26
C MET A 172 5.32 -6.02 8.49
N TYR A 173 5.46 -4.78 8.96
CA TYR A 173 6.20 -3.74 8.27
C TYR A 173 7.62 -3.69 8.81
N ILE A 174 8.55 -4.17 8.00
CA ILE A 174 9.95 -4.30 8.40
C ILE A 174 10.55 -2.91 8.49
N SER A 175 10.83 -2.49 9.73
CA SER A 175 11.22 -1.13 10.07
C SER A 175 12.40 -1.13 11.03
N LYS A 176 13.21 -0.07 11.02
CA LYS A 176 14.38 0.04 11.90
C LYS A 176 14.01 -0.04 13.38
N LYS A 177 12.80 0.40 13.73
CA LYS A 177 12.25 0.32 15.09
C LYS A 177 12.05 -1.12 15.56
N GLN A 178 11.59 -2.01 14.68
CA GLN A 178 11.24 -3.38 15.02
C GLN A 178 12.34 -4.39 14.66
N TYR A 179 13.05 -4.18 13.56
CA TYR A 179 14.08 -5.07 13.01
C TYR A 179 15.39 -4.31 12.74
N PRO A 180 16.01 -3.66 13.73
CA PRO A 180 17.22 -2.85 13.54
C PRO A 180 18.35 -3.60 12.82
N GLU A 181 18.49 -4.90 13.08
CA GLU A 181 19.47 -5.80 12.47
C GLU A 181 19.39 -5.90 10.94
N LEU A 182 18.24 -5.50 10.36
CA LEU A 182 18.01 -5.48 8.93
C LEU A 182 18.37 -4.14 8.26
N PHE A 183 18.77 -3.14 9.05
CA PHE A 183 19.12 -1.79 8.59
C PHE A 183 20.60 -1.45 8.80
N ASP A 184 21.39 -2.35 9.40
CA ASP A 184 22.84 -2.24 9.56
C ASP A 184 23.62 -2.53 8.27
#